data_AF-A0AAP5YBE1-F1
#
_entry.id   AF-A0AAP5YBE1-F1
#
_cell.length_a   1.000
_cell.length_b   1.000
_cell.length_c   1.000
_cell.angle_alpha   90.00
_cell.angle_beta   90.00
_cell.angle_gamma   90.00
#
_symmetry.space_group_name_H-M   'P 1'
#
loop_
_entity.id
_entity.type
_entity.pdbx_description
1 polymer ?
#
loop_
_entity_poly.entity_id
_entity_poly.type
_entity_poly.pdbx_seq_one_letter_code
_entity_poly.pdbx_strand_id
1 'polypeptide(L)'
;MLSISTQTEMTMSSREIAVFVGTTHDSVLKTCRELIHRGVVFGTETQYQHEQNKQWYPEFHFNYRNTMVLVSGYSVEIRAKIIDRWQELEKQTQLQVPQSFAEALQLAANQAKELEEKNQALAIAVPKAEFADAIAGADKGVKLGQFAKAVGLGPVTIFRVLRELKIFMSREDSYNLPYQDYVERGYFTVKQGTYETNSQTRISHTALITGKGEIWLRKKLLETGHLKAVAA
;
A
#
# COMPACT_ATOMS: atom_id res chain seq x y z
N MET A 1 -3.67 22.07 35.74
CA MET A 1 -3.26 23.41 35.26
C MET A 1 -2.96 23.27 33.78
N LEU A 2 -3.74 23.91 32.91
CA LEU A 2 -3.51 23.89 31.47
C LEU A 2 -2.37 24.85 31.14
N SER A 3 -1.23 24.31 30.74
CA SER A 3 -0.08 25.06 30.26
C SER A 3 -0.44 25.68 28.90
N ILE A 4 -0.71 26.98 28.86
CA ILE A 4 -0.84 27.71 27.61
C ILE A 4 0.58 27.86 27.05
N SER A 5 0.95 27.01 26.10
CA SER A 5 2.15 27.21 25.30
C SER A 5 1.99 28.51 24.53
N THR A 6 2.75 29.55 24.89
CA THR A 6 2.86 30.77 24.09
C THR A 6 3.51 30.39 22.76
N GLN A 7 2.70 30.14 21.73
CA GLN A 7 3.21 30.03 20.36
C GLN A 7 3.83 31.37 20.01
N THR A 8 5.16 31.42 19.93
CA THR A 8 5.86 32.54 19.32
C THR A 8 5.36 32.65 17.88
N GLU A 9 4.64 33.71 17.56
CA GLU A 9 4.18 33.94 16.20
C GLU A 9 5.40 34.06 15.28
N MET A 10 5.50 33.15 14.31
CA MET A 10 6.54 33.19 13.29
C MET A 10 6.36 34.46 12.46
N THR A 11 7.31 35.38 12.56
CA THR A 11 7.32 36.65 11.84
C THR A 11 8.59 36.79 10.99
N MET A 12 8.52 37.65 9.98
CA MET A 12 9.66 38.06 9.16
C MET A 12 9.82 39.58 9.26
N SER A 13 11.06 40.03 9.38
CA SER A 13 11.36 41.45 9.51
C SER A 13 11.40 42.14 8.13
N SER A 14 11.08 43.44 8.10
CA SER A 14 11.17 44.24 6.87
C SER A 14 12.57 44.28 6.25
N ARG A 15 13.63 44.07 7.04
CA ARG A 15 15.01 43.92 6.53
C ARG A 15 15.21 42.61 5.81
N GLU A 16 14.72 41.51 6.39
CA GLU A 16 14.77 40.19 5.77
C GLU A 16 13.99 40.19 4.45
N ILE A 17 12.82 40.83 4.42
CA ILE A 17 12.03 41.01 3.20
C ILE A 17 12.83 41.79 2.14
N ALA A 18 13.50 42.87 2.52
CA ALA A 18 14.32 43.67 1.60
C ALA A 18 15.45 42.84 0.97
N VAL A 19 16.13 42.02 1.78
CA VAL A 19 17.17 41.09 1.30
C VAL A 19 16.59 40.04 0.37
N PHE A 20 15.45 39.43 0.73
CA PHE A 20 14.82 38.38 -0.06
C PHE A 20 14.36 38.87 -1.44
N VAL A 21 13.79 40.07 -1.47
CA VAL A 21 13.28 40.70 -2.69
C VAL A 21 14.40 41.35 -3.52
N GLY A 22 15.57 41.63 -2.92
CA GLY A 22 16.69 42.30 -3.58
C GLY A 22 16.48 43.81 -3.74
N THR A 23 15.83 44.47 -2.77
CA THR A 23 15.60 45.92 -2.77
C THR A 23 16.14 46.59 -1.50
N THR A 24 16.14 47.92 -1.46
CA THR A 24 16.60 48.66 -0.28
C THR A 24 15.57 48.60 0.85
N HIS A 25 16.04 48.54 2.10
CA HIS A 25 15.16 48.53 3.28
C HIS A 25 14.24 49.75 3.33
N ASP A 26 14.72 50.94 2.94
CA ASP A 26 13.91 52.16 2.84
C ASP A 26 12.71 52.02 1.88
N SER A 27 12.92 51.37 0.73
CA SER A 27 11.84 51.11 -0.23
C SER A 27 10.77 50.21 0.38
N VAL A 28 11.20 49.17 1.11
CA VAL A 28 10.29 48.27 1.83
C VAL A 28 9.52 49.01 2.90
N LEU A 29 10.18 49.84 3.72
CA LEU A 29 9.52 50.65 4.76
C LEU A 29 8.44 51.58 4.18
N LYS A 30 8.71 52.24 3.05
CA LYS A 30 7.72 53.08 2.35
C LYS A 30 6.50 52.27 1.95
N THR A 31 6.71 51.11 1.34
CA THR A 31 5.64 50.19 0.93
C THR A 31 4.85 49.67 2.12
N CYS A 32 5.53 49.30 3.22
CA CYS A 32 4.86 48.86 4.45
C CYS A 32 3.92 49.94 4.98
N ARG A 33 4.39 51.19 5.10
CA ARG A 33 3.59 52.32 5.58
C ARG A 33 2.39 52.59 4.66
N GLU A 34 2.60 52.52 3.34
CA GLU A 34 1.54 52.71 2.36
C GLU A 34 0.48 51.60 2.44
N LEU A 35 0.89 50.33 2.53
CA LEU A 35 -0.03 49.19 2.61
C LEU A 35 -0.79 49.16 3.95
N ILE A 36 -0.17 49.61 5.05
CA ILE A 36 -0.83 49.79 6.34
C ILE A 36 -1.87 50.91 6.25
N HIS A 37 -1.51 52.05 5.66
CA HIS A 37 -2.44 53.17 5.46
C HIS A 37 -3.65 52.77 4.60
N ARG A 38 -3.44 51.93 3.57
CA ARG A 38 -4.51 51.37 2.74
C ARG A 38 -5.31 50.24 3.43
N GLY A 39 -4.91 49.79 4.62
CA GLY A 39 -5.56 48.69 5.35
C GLY A 39 -5.35 47.31 4.73
N VAL A 40 -4.34 47.12 3.89
CA VAL A 40 -4.06 45.84 3.20
C VAL A 40 -3.28 44.89 4.10
N VAL A 41 -2.32 45.44 4.84
CA VAL A 41 -1.50 44.74 5.84
C VAL A 41 -1.62 45.46 7.17
N PHE A 42 -1.37 44.73 8.25
CA PHE A 42 -1.42 45.25 9.61
C PHE A 42 -0.08 44.95 10.29
N GLY A 43 0.47 45.95 10.96
CA GLY A 43 1.72 45.84 11.68
C GLY A 43 2.04 47.13 12.40
N THR A 44 2.83 47.03 13.46
CA THR A 44 3.30 48.17 14.23
C THR A 44 4.75 48.44 13.85
N GLU A 45 5.09 49.72 13.68
CA GLU A 45 6.47 50.11 13.47
C GLU A 45 7.24 49.93 14.78
N THR A 46 8.28 49.10 14.72
CA THR A 46 9.22 48.83 15.80
C THR A 46 10.57 49.47 15.48
N GLN A 47 11.53 49.40 16.39
CA GLN A 47 12.88 49.90 16.17
C GLN A 47 13.89 48.78 16.35
N TYR A 48 14.96 48.84 15.55
CA TYR A 48 16.13 47.98 15.70
C TYR A 48 17.39 48.83 15.80
N GLN A 49 18.40 48.30 16.45
CA GLN A 49 19.71 48.91 16.49
C GLN A 49 20.57 48.35 15.35
N HIS A 50 21.07 49.23 14.48
CA HIS A 50 21.90 48.82 13.35
C HIS A 50 23.32 48.44 13.81
N GLU A 51 23.84 47.35 13.26
CA GLU A 51 25.06 46.71 13.77
C GLU A 51 26.31 47.58 13.63
N GLN A 52 26.41 48.33 12.53
CA GLN A 52 27.60 49.09 12.15
C GLN A 52 27.76 50.42 12.91
N ASN A 53 26.66 51.15 13.15
CA ASN A 53 26.71 52.51 13.71
C ASN A 53 25.99 52.63 15.06
N LYS A 54 25.39 51.53 15.56
CA LYS A 54 24.66 51.46 16.83
C LYS A 54 23.50 52.46 16.95
N GLN A 55 23.04 53.02 15.82
CA GLN A 55 21.88 53.91 15.76
C GLN A 55 20.59 53.11 15.63
N TRP A 56 19.49 53.73 16.04
CA TRP A 56 18.15 53.14 15.97
C TRP A 56 17.46 53.47 14.66
N TYR A 57 16.88 52.46 14.03
CA TYR A 57 16.16 52.57 12.76
C TYR A 57 14.81 51.87 12.84
N PRO A 58 13.80 52.35 12.10
CA PRO A 58 12.48 51.72 12.06
C PRO A 58 12.52 50.35 11.36
N GLU A 59 11.70 49.42 11.84
CA GLU A 59 11.50 48.09 11.26
C GLU A 59 10.08 47.58 11.54
N PHE A 60 9.52 46.79 10.63
CA PHE A 60 8.27 46.06 10.84
C PHE A 60 8.51 44.57 10.96
N HIS A 61 7.65 43.90 11.73
CA HIS A 61 7.58 42.44 11.82
C HIS A 61 6.21 41.98 11.31
N PHE A 62 6.20 41.13 10.30
CA PHE A 62 4.98 40.67 9.65
C PHE A 62 4.81 39.17 9.75
N ASN A 63 3.57 38.73 9.95
CA ASN A 63 3.19 37.34 9.83
C ASN A 63 3.28 36.85 8.38
N TYR A 64 3.16 35.54 8.19
CA TYR A 64 3.24 34.91 6.87
C TYR A 64 2.36 35.59 5.80
N ARG A 65 1.10 35.92 6.12
CA ARG A 65 0.18 36.57 5.18
C ARG A 65 0.72 37.91 4.70
N ASN A 66 1.09 38.79 5.63
CA ASN A 66 1.50 40.15 5.30
C ASN A 66 2.86 40.16 4.59
N THR A 67 3.76 39.25 4.96
CA THR A 67 5.02 39.00 4.25
C THR A 67 4.77 38.56 2.81
N MET A 68 3.83 37.64 2.57
CA MET A 68 3.49 37.18 1.22
C MET A 68 2.94 38.30 0.34
N VAL A 69 2.10 39.18 0.90
CA VAL A 69 1.58 40.37 0.21
C VAL A 69 2.73 41.30 -0.20
N LEU A 70 3.68 41.55 0.70
CA LEU A 70 4.85 42.41 0.42
C LEU A 70 5.75 41.79 -0.66
N VAL A 71 6.14 40.53 -0.51
CA VAL A 71 7.07 39.85 -1.43
C VAL A 71 6.48 39.72 -2.84
N SER A 72 5.23 39.28 -2.95
CA SER A 72 4.52 39.25 -4.24
C SER A 72 4.29 40.65 -4.82
N GLY A 73 4.23 41.67 -3.94
CA GLY A 73 4.30 43.10 -4.22
C GLY A 73 5.40 43.46 -5.22
N TYR A 74 6.62 43.08 -4.87
CA TYR A 74 7.83 43.45 -5.60
C TYR A 74 8.20 42.49 -6.72
N SER A 75 7.93 41.20 -6.57
CA SER A 75 8.21 40.21 -7.61
C SER A 75 6.95 39.91 -8.41
N VAL A 76 6.86 40.54 -9.59
CA VAL A 76 5.78 40.28 -10.57
C VAL A 76 5.76 38.81 -10.97
N GLU A 77 6.92 38.16 -11.06
CA GLU A 77 7.05 36.74 -11.38
C GLU A 77 6.44 35.84 -10.29
N ILE A 78 6.74 36.11 -9.00
CA ILE A 78 6.13 35.37 -7.88
C ILE A 78 4.62 35.59 -7.89
N ARG A 79 4.17 36.82 -8.11
CA ARG A 79 2.75 37.13 -8.19
C ARG A 79 2.04 36.35 -9.30
N ALA A 80 2.63 36.31 -10.49
CA ALA A 80 2.08 35.54 -11.62
C ALA A 80 1.99 34.05 -11.28
N LYS A 81 3.06 33.45 -10.73
CA LYS A 81 3.06 32.04 -10.30
C LYS A 81 1.99 31.73 -9.25
N ILE A 82 1.77 32.63 -8.29
CA ILE A 82 0.71 32.49 -7.29
C ILE A 82 -0.65 32.50 -7.98
N ILE A 83 -0.90 33.49 -8.85
CA ILE A 83 -2.16 33.61 -9.59
C ILE A 83 -2.43 32.36 -10.44
N ASP A 84 -1.47 31.95 -11.25
CA ASP A 84 -1.60 30.78 -12.14
C ASP A 84 -1.87 29.51 -11.33
N ARG A 85 -1.18 29.32 -10.20
CA ARG A 85 -1.40 28.18 -9.31
C ARG A 85 -2.80 28.17 -8.72
N TRP A 86 -3.32 29.32 -8.32
CA TRP A 86 -4.69 29.43 -7.81
C TRP A 86 -5.73 29.16 -8.88
N GLN A 87 -5.56 29.68 -10.10
CA GLN A 87 -6.45 29.38 -11.22
C GLN A 87 -6.47 27.89 -11.56
N GLU A 88 -5.31 27.22 -11.48
CA GLU A 88 -5.24 25.78 -11.67
C GLU A 88 -5.99 25.01 -10.56
N LEU A 89 -5.84 25.41 -9.30
CA LEU A 89 -6.58 24.81 -8.18
C LEU A 89 -8.10 25.04 -8.30
N GLU A 90 -8.53 26.22 -8.75
CA GLU A 90 -9.93 26.50 -9.02
C GLU A 90 -10.47 25.61 -10.14
N LYS A 91 -9.75 25.47 -11.26
CA LYS A 91 -10.13 24.54 -12.34
C LYS A 91 -10.23 23.09 -11.86
N GLN A 92 -9.34 22.66 -10.98
CA GLN A 92 -9.37 21.32 -10.38
C GLN A 92 -10.56 21.15 -9.42
N THR A 93 -10.92 22.21 -8.69
CA THR A 93 -12.04 22.20 -7.72
C THR A 93 -13.39 22.45 -8.39
N GLN A 94 -13.41 22.99 -9.62
CA GLN A 94 -14.61 23.15 -10.45
C GLN A 94 -15.23 21.80 -10.87
N LEU A 95 -14.58 20.68 -10.55
CA LEU A 95 -15.17 19.35 -10.63
C LEU A 95 -16.13 19.14 -9.46
N GLN A 96 -17.43 19.32 -9.79
CA GLN A 96 -18.57 18.71 -9.11
C GLN A 96 -18.93 19.27 -7.73
N VAL A 97 -19.43 20.50 -7.69
CA VAL A 97 -20.48 20.84 -6.72
C VAL A 97 -21.80 20.68 -7.47
N PRO A 98 -22.60 19.63 -7.17
CA PRO A 98 -23.92 19.47 -7.76
C PRO A 98 -24.75 20.72 -7.45
N GLN A 99 -25.26 21.39 -8.48
CA GLN A 99 -26.03 22.63 -8.28
C GLN A 99 -27.47 22.34 -7.81
N SER A 100 -27.86 21.07 -7.81
CA SER A 100 -29.17 20.59 -7.38
C SER A 100 -29.05 19.34 -6.51
N PHE A 101 -29.96 19.20 -5.55
CA PHE A 101 -30.07 18.04 -4.68
C PHE A 101 -30.23 16.72 -5.45
N ALA A 102 -30.92 16.75 -6.60
CA ALA A 102 -31.09 15.58 -7.45
C ALA A 102 -29.76 15.09 -8.06
N GLU A 103 -28.90 16.03 -8.46
CA GLU A 103 -27.59 15.73 -9.05
C GLU A 103 -26.61 15.20 -7.98
N ALA A 104 -26.70 15.71 -6.74
CA ALA A 104 -25.93 15.18 -5.61
C ALA A 104 -26.31 13.74 -5.27
N LEU A 105 -27.60 13.42 -5.31
CA LEU A 105 -28.10 12.07 -5.05
C LEU A 105 -27.68 11.08 -6.16
N GLN A 106 -27.67 11.52 -7.41
CA GLN A 106 -27.18 10.70 -8.52
C GLN A 106 -25.67 10.43 -8.43
N LEU A 107 -24.88 11.45 -8.07
CA LEU A 107 -23.44 11.27 -7.88
C LEU A 107 -23.15 10.31 -6.72
N ALA A 108 -23.86 10.46 -5.59
CA ALA A 108 -23.74 9.55 -4.45
C ALA A 108 -24.14 8.12 -4.82
N ALA A 109 -25.20 7.93 -5.61
CA ALA A 109 -25.63 6.62 -6.10
C ALA A 109 -24.57 5.97 -6.99
N ASN A 110 -23.95 6.74 -7.90
CA ASN A 110 -22.87 6.24 -8.76
C ASN A 110 -21.64 5.82 -7.96
N GLN A 111 -21.25 6.63 -6.96
CA GLN A 111 -20.13 6.30 -6.06
C GLN A 111 -20.42 5.06 -5.21
N ALA A 112 -21.64 4.91 -4.70
CA ALA A 112 -22.06 3.73 -3.96
C ALA A 112 -21.99 2.46 -4.82
N LYS A 113 -22.44 2.55 -6.08
CA LYS A 113 -22.38 1.45 -7.04
C LYS A 113 -20.95 1.02 -7.33
N GLU A 114 -20.04 1.99 -7.55
CA GLU A 114 -18.63 1.68 -7.79
C GLU A 114 -17.96 1.02 -6.57
N LEU A 115 -18.32 1.44 -5.36
CA LEU A 115 -17.86 0.80 -4.12
C LEU A 115 -18.41 -0.62 -3.96
N GLU A 116 -19.68 -0.85 -4.28
CA GLU A 116 -20.27 -2.20 -4.26
C GLU A 116 -19.58 -3.12 -5.28
N GLU A 117 -19.34 -2.66 -6.51
CA GLU A 117 -18.63 -3.44 -7.53
C GLU A 117 -17.21 -3.78 -7.09
N LYS A 118 -16.48 -2.82 -6.50
CA LYS A 118 -15.13 -3.06 -5.94
C LYS A 118 -15.16 -4.03 -4.76
N ASN A 119 -16.13 -3.89 -3.85
CA ASN A 119 -16.27 -4.79 -2.69
C ASN A 119 -16.66 -6.21 -3.12
N GLN A 120 -17.49 -6.37 -4.14
CA GLN A 120 -17.80 -7.68 -4.72
C GLN A 120 -16.58 -8.33 -5.36
N ALA A 121 -15.76 -7.56 -6.09
CA ALA A 121 -14.51 -8.07 -6.65
C ALA A 121 -13.52 -8.53 -5.56
N LEU A 122 -13.42 -7.79 -4.45
CA LEU A 122 -12.59 -8.16 -3.30
C LEU A 122 -13.13 -9.38 -2.55
N ALA A 123 -14.45 -9.47 -2.34
CA ALA A 123 -15.09 -10.61 -1.68
C ALA A 123 -14.90 -11.94 -2.45
N ILE A 124 -14.71 -11.89 -3.76
CA ILE A 124 -14.39 -13.08 -4.58
C ILE A 124 -12.88 -13.44 -4.50
N ALA A 125 -12.01 -12.45 -4.25
CA ALA A 125 -10.57 -12.64 -4.17
C ALA A 125 -10.09 -13.16 -2.80
N VAL A 126 -10.72 -12.73 -1.70
CA VAL A 126 -10.40 -13.13 -0.31
C VAL A 126 -10.44 -14.66 -0.10
N PRO A 127 -11.51 -15.40 -0.46
CA PRO A 127 -11.55 -16.84 -0.21
C PRO A 127 -10.59 -17.63 -1.12
N LYS A 128 -10.07 -17.04 -2.21
CA LYS A 128 -9.05 -17.67 -3.06
C LYS A 128 -7.64 -17.50 -2.49
N ALA A 129 -7.35 -16.36 -1.85
CA ALA A 129 -6.05 -16.09 -1.24
C ALA A 129 -5.90 -16.83 0.11
N GLU A 130 -6.91 -16.78 0.98
CA GLU A 130 -6.86 -17.45 2.28
C GLU A 130 -6.78 -18.98 2.18
N PHE A 131 -7.43 -19.59 1.18
CA PHE A 131 -7.29 -21.03 0.92
C PHE A 131 -5.88 -21.39 0.43
N ALA A 132 -5.20 -20.49 -0.29
CA ALA A 132 -3.84 -20.71 -0.76
C ALA A 132 -2.81 -20.58 0.38
N ASP A 133 -2.99 -19.62 1.28
CA ASP A 133 -2.05 -19.35 2.39
C ASP A 133 -2.23 -20.33 3.58
N ALA A 134 -3.46 -20.73 3.91
CA ALA A 134 -3.70 -21.74 4.95
C ALA A 134 -3.08 -23.10 4.61
N ILE A 135 -2.93 -23.38 3.30
CA ILE A 135 -2.33 -24.59 2.77
C ILE A 135 -0.79 -24.47 2.65
N ALA A 136 -0.26 -23.25 2.51
CA ALA A 136 1.18 -22.98 2.49
C ALA A 136 1.84 -23.10 3.88
N GLY A 137 1.10 -22.87 4.98
CA GLY A 137 1.62 -22.97 6.35
C GLY A 137 1.79 -24.39 6.92
N ALA A 138 1.32 -25.42 6.22
CA ALA A 138 1.44 -26.82 6.65
C ALA A 138 2.72 -27.47 6.08
N ASP A 139 3.88 -26.95 6.43
CA ASP A 139 5.22 -27.39 6.00
C ASP A 139 5.62 -28.83 6.45
N LYS A 140 4.68 -29.60 6.98
CA LYS A 140 4.85 -31.03 7.29
C LYS A 140 3.85 -31.80 6.43
N GLY A 141 4.24 -32.04 5.18
CA GLY A 141 3.41 -32.74 4.19
C GLY A 141 2.64 -33.94 4.76
N VAL A 142 1.43 -34.14 4.26
CA VAL A 142 0.48 -35.15 4.75
C VAL A 142 0.80 -36.51 4.10
N LYS A 143 0.50 -37.61 4.78
CA LYS A 143 0.63 -38.94 4.16
C LYS A 143 -0.40 -39.08 3.04
N LEU A 144 0.03 -39.56 1.87
CA LEU A 144 -0.84 -39.71 0.71
C LEU A 144 -2.08 -40.60 0.96
N GLY A 145 -1.95 -41.59 1.86
CA GLY A 145 -3.09 -42.42 2.28
C GLY A 145 -4.14 -41.67 3.12
N GLN A 146 -3.77 -40.60 3.84
CA GLN A 146 -4.72 -39.73 4.53
C GLN A 146 -5.42 -38.80 3.54
N PHE A 147 -4.68 -38.23 2.59
CA PHE A 147 -5.26 -37.46 1.48
C PHE A 147 -6.27 -38.30 0.68
N ALA A 148 -5.93 -39.55 0.36
CA ALA A 148 -6.85 -40.47 -0.33
C ALA A 148 -8.20 -40.61 0.39
N LYS A 149 -8.17 -40.81 1.72
CA LYS A 149 -9.40 -40.90 2.52
C LYS A 149 -10.19 -39.60 2.50
N ALA A 150 -9.52 -38.45 2.59
CA ALA A 150 -10.17 -37.14 2.55
C ALA A 150 -10.91 -36.87 1.23
N VAL A 151 -10.38 -37.39 0.11
CA VAL A 151 -11.02 -37.27 -1.21
C VAL A 151 -11.94 -38.44 -1.56
N GLY A 152 -12.21 -39.37 -0.62
CA GLY A 152 -13.08 -40.52 -0.86
C GLY A 152 -12.47 -41.63 -1.72
N LEU A 153 -11.15 -41.65 -1.90
CA LEU A 153 -10.40 -42.70 -2.60
C LEU A 153 -9.79 -43.72 -1.64
N GLY A 154 -9.71 -44.97 -2.09
CA GLY A 154 -8.97 -46.01 -1.38
C GLY A 154 -7.46 -45.70 -1.34
N PRO A 155 -6.76 -45.87 -0.20
CA PRO A 155 -5.32 -45.66 -0.11
C PRO A 155 -4.52 -46.44 -1.16
N VAL A 156 -4.91 -47.68 -1.49
CA VAL A 156 -4.23 -48.47 -2.53
C VAL A 156 -4.52 -47.93 -3.93
N THR A 157 -5.73 -47.45 -4.16
CA THR A 157 -6.20 -46.90 -5.44
C THR A 157 -5.40 -45.66 -5.82
N ILE A 158 -5.14 -44.75 -4.87
CA ILE A 158 -4.39 -43.52 -5.19
C ILE A 158 -2.95 -43.82 -5.63
N PHE A 159 -2.26 -44.77 -4.98
CA PHE A 159 -0.90 -45.14 -5.40
C PHE A 159 -0.91 -45.82 -6.76
N ARG A 160 -1.94 -46.61 -7.08
CA ARG A 160 -2.11 -47.20 -8.42
C ARG A 160 -2.29 -46.12 -9.49
N VAL A 161 -3.21 -45.19 -9.27
CA VAL A 161 -3.49 -44.08 -10.20
C VAL A 161 -2.24 -43.21 -10.41
N LEU A 162 -1.50 -42.90 -9.34
CA LEU A 162 -0.27 -42.10 -9.46
C LEU A 162 0.83 -42.79 -10.26
N ARG A 163 0.89 -44.13 -10.23
CA ARG A 163 1.81 -44.91 -11.09
C ARG A 163 1.33 -44.96 -12.53
N GLU A 164 0.02 -45.14 -12.76
CA GLU A 164 -0.59 -45.10 -14.10
C GLU A 164 -0.36 -43.74 -14.78
N LEU A 165 -0.49 -42.65 -14.03
CA LEU A 165 -0.24 -41.28 -14.50
C LEU A 165 1.25 -40.93 -14.61
N LYS A 166 2.17 -41.87 -14.36
CA LYS A 166 3.63 -41.64 -14.33
C LYS A 166 4.04 -40.47 -13.43
N ILE A 167 3.34 -40.29 -12.31
CA ILE A 167 3.69 -39.34 -11.26
C ILE A 167 4.59 -40.03 -10.24
N PHE A 168 4.30 -41.31 -9.96
CA PHE A 168 5.09 -42.18 -9.08
C PHE A 168 5.82 -43.25 -9.89
N MET A 169 7.00 -43.63 -9.41
CA MET A 169 7.84 -44.65 -10.01
C MET A 169 7.38 -46.07 -9.62
N SER A 170 7.61 -47.02 -10.52
CA SER A 170 7.27 -48.45 -10.37
C SER A 170 8.50 -49.36 -10.34
N ARG A 171 9.71 -48.82 -10.14
CA ARG A 171 10.96 -49.59 -10.04
C ARG A 171 11.17 -50.06 -8.59
N GLU A 172 11.83 -51.20 -8.38
CA GLU A 172 11.97 -51.80 -7.04
C GLU A 172 12.51 -50.83 -5.98
N ASP A 173 13.65 -50.17 -6.23
CA ASP A 173 14.28 -49.27 -5.25
C ASP A 173 13.58 -47.91 -5.09
N SER A 174 12.68 -47.55 -6.00
CA SER A 174 11.95 -46.27 -5.97
C SER A 174 10.43 -46.44 -6.02
N TYR A 175 9.95 -47.62 -5.63
CA TYR A 175 8.54 -47.97 -5.74
C TYR A 175 7.70 -47.03 -4.88
N ASN A 176 6.67 -46.43 -5.47
CA ASN A 176 5.81 -45.42 -4.84
C ASN A 176 6.51 -44.12 -4.43
N LEU A 177 7.63 -43.77 -5.06
CA LEU A 177 8.24 -42.45 -4.92
C LEU A 177 7.88 -41.55 -6.11
N PRO A 178 7.64 -40.25 -5.87
CA PRO A 178 7.36 -39.28 -6.94
C PRO A 178 8.58 -39.09 -7.84
N TYR A 179 8.36 -38.85 -9.14
CA TYR A 179 9.45 -38.39 -10.02
C TYR A 179 9.99 -37.04 -9.53
N GLN A 180 11.30 -36.83 -9.72
CA GLN A 180 12.02 -35.64 -9.25
C GLN A 180 11.39 -34.33 -9.72
N ASP A 181 10.88 -34.25 -10.95
CA ASP A 181 10.18 -33.07 -11.49
C ASP A 181 8.96 -32.66 -10.62
N TYR A 182 8.23 -33.61 -10.03
CA TYR A 182 7.10 -33.29 -9.13
C TYR A 182 7.54 -32.91 -7.71
N VAL A 183 8.73 -33.32 -7.30
CA VAL A 183 9.36 -32.89 -6.04
C VAL A 183 9.90 -31.46 -6.20
N GLU A 184 10.58 -31.17 -7.32
CA GLU A 184 11.11 -29.84 -7.64
C GLU A 184 10.01 -28.80 -7.84
N ARG A 185 8.85 -29.19 -8.39
CA ARG A 185 7.66 -28.34 -8.45
C ARG A 185 7.01 -28.08 -7.08
N GLY A 186 7.47 -28.78 -6.04
CA GLY A 186 7.01 -28.63 -4.66
C GLY A 186 5.68 -29.31 -4.36
N TYR A 187 5.25 -30.31 -5.14
CA TYR A 187 4.00 -31.04 -4.91
C TYR A 187 4.15 -32.19 -3.91
N PHE A 188 5.33 -32.81 -3.85
CA PHE A 188 5.62 -33.91 -2.95
C PHE A 188 6.94 -33.69 -2.22
N THR A 189 7.06 -34.23 -1.02
CA THR A 189 8.30 -34.31 -0.26
C THR A 189 8.56 -35.76 0.14
N VAL A 190 9.83 -36.17 0.24
CA VAL A 190 10.20 -37.54 0.59
C VAL A 190 10.86 -37.54 1.95
N LYS A 191 10.27 -38.25 2.92
CA LYS A 191 10.83 -38.44 4.25
C LYS A 191 11.53 -39.79 4.34
N GLN A 192 12.77 -39.79 4.80
CA GLN A 192 13.49 -41.02 5.14
C GLN A 192 13.10 -41.48 6.55
N GLY A 193 12.90 -42.78 6.72
CA GLY A 193 12.65 -43.43 8.01
C GLY A 193 13.32 -44.79 8.05
N THR A 194 13.53 -45.34 9.23
CA THR A 194 14.08 -46.70 9.39
C THR A 194 12.98 -47.64 9.85
N TYR A 195 13.02 -48.87 9.37
CA TYR A 195 12.17 -49.95 9.86
C TYR A 195 13.01 -51.20 10.06
N GLU A 196 12.69 -51.96 11.12
CA GLU A 196 13.38 -53.20 11.40
C GLU A 196 12.62 -54.38 10.80
N THR A 197 13.34 -55.25 10.12
CA THR A 197 12.83 -56.52 9.61
C THR A 197 13.89 -57.58 9.87
N ASN A 198 13.51 -58.66 10.56
CA ASN A 198 14.40 -59.78 10.87
C ASN A 198 15.77 -59.34 11.43
N SER A 199 15.76 -58.43 12.41
CA SER A 199 16.96 -57.90 13.09
C SER A 199 17.94 -57.13 12.19
N GLN A 200 17.50 -56.68 11.01
CA GLN A 200 18.24 -55.77 10.12
C GLN A 200 17.47 -54.44 9.98
N THR A 201 18.14 -53.33 10.26
CA THR A 201 17.59 -51.98 10.06
C THR A 201 17.65 -51.62 8.57
N ARG A 202 16.49 -51.42 7.94
CA ARG A 202 16.39 -50.96 6.54
C ARG A 202 15.92 -49.52 6.49
N ILE A 203 16.46 -48.76 5.53
CA ILE A 203 16.03 -47.39 5.25
C ILE A 203 14.81 -47.47 4.34
N SER A 204 13.78 -46.69 4.66
CA SER A 204 12.54 -46.52 3.91
C SER A 204 12.37 -45.07 3.49
N HIS A 205 11.82 -44.88 2.31
CA HIS A 205 11.46 -43.56 1.80
C HIS A 205 9.94 -43.49 1.71
N THR A 206 9.35 -42.49 2.37
CA THR A 206 7.90 -42.27 2.36
C THR A 206 7.59 -40.95 1.67
N ALA A 207 6.77 -40.99 0.62
CA ALA A 207 6.27 -39.80 -0.06
C ALA A 207 5.14 -39.14 0.77
N LEU A 208 5.27 -37.84 0.95
CA LEU A 208 4.31 -36.95 1.58
C LEU A 208 3.83 -35.94 0.54
N ILE A 209 2.55 -35.56 0.60
CA ILE A 209 1.96 -34.55 -0.27
C ILE A 209 1.99 -33.19 0.44
N THR A 210 2.47 -32.16 -0.25
CA THR A 210 2.46 -30.80 0.29
C THR A 210 1.09 -30.18 0.09
N GLY A 211 0.80 -29.09 0.79
CA GLY A 211 -0.45 -28.37 0.57
C GLY A 211 -0.67 -27.96 -0.91
N LYS A 212 0.39 -27.46 -1.57
CA LYS A 212 0.38 -27.16 -3.01
C LYS A 212 0.11 -28.42 -3.85
N GLY A 213 0.67 -29.55 -3.43
CA GLY A 213 0.44 -30.86 -4.04
C GLY A 213 -1.00 -31.34 -3.93
N GLU A 214 -1.69 -31.09 -2.82
CA GLU A 214 -3.08 -31.50 -2.62
C GLU A 214 -4.02 -30.79 -3.60
N ILE A 215 -3.88 -29.47 -3.75
CA ILE A 215 -4.68 -28.67 -4.69
C ILE A 215 -4.44 -29.17 -6.13
N TRP A 216 -3.17 -29.33 -6.50
CA TRP A 216 -2.78 -29.77 -7.83
C TRP A 216 -3.28 -31.19 -8.13
N LEU A 217 -3.07 -32.13 -7.20
CA LEU A 217 -3.45 -33.52 -7.38
C LEU A 217 -4.97 -33.69 -7.43
N ARG A 218 -5.72 -32.94 -6.61
CA ARG A 218 -7.19 -32.91 -6.68
C ARG A 218 -7.68 -32.47 -8.06
N LYS A 219 -7.12 -31.37 -8.60
CA LYS A 219 -7.45 -30.89 -9.95
C LYS A 219 -7.10 -31.95 -11.01
N LYS A 220 -5.91 -32.53 -10.91
CA LYS A 220 -5.43 -33.55 -11.86
C LYS A 220 -6.30 -34.82 -11.87
N LEU A 221 -6.76 -35.25 -10.71
CA LEU A 221 -7.63 -36.42 -10.56
C LEU A 221 -9.06 -36.16 -11.07
N LEU A 222 -9.56 -34.92 -10.98
CA LEU A 222 -10.82 -34.51 -11.60
C LEU A 222 -10.71 -34.50 -13.13
N GLU A 223 -9.62 -33.95 -13.67
CA GLU A 223 -9.36 -33.92 -15.13
C GLU A 223 -9.22 -35.32 -15.73
N THR A 224 -8.64 -36.26 -14.98
CA THR A 224 -8.41 -37.65 -15.43
C THR A 224 -9.60 -38.57 -15.13
N GLY A 225 -10.69 -38.05 -14.54
CA GLY A 225 -11.90 -38.81 -14.24
C GLY A 225 -11.78 -39.82 -13.09
N HIS A 226 -10.66 -39.81 -12.36
CA HIS A 226 -10.43 -40.68 -11.20
C HIS A 226 -11.12 -40.17 -9.92
N LEU A 227 -11.60 -38.93 -9.92
CA LEU A 227 -12.43 -38.33 -8.89
C LEU A 227 -13.78 -37.91 -9.51
N LYS A 228 -14.90 -38.35 -8.92
CA LYS A 228 -16.21 -37.81 -9.28
C LYS A 228 -16.35 -36.43 -8.61
N ALA A 229 -16.76 -35.42 -9.37
CA ALA A 229 -17.08 -34.12 -8.80
C ALA A 229 -18.15 -34.31 -7.72
N VAL A 230 -17.79 -34.03 -6.46
CA VAL A 230 -18.77 -33.98 -5.38
C VAL A 230 -19.62 -32.75 -5.69
N ALA A 231 -20.87 -32.98 -6.12
CA ALA A 231 -21.88 -31.95 -6.17
C ALA A 231 -22.01 -31.39 -4.74
N ALA A 232 -21.72 -30.09 -4.61
CA ALA A 232 -21.95 -29.32 -3.40
C ALA A 232 -23.45 -29.27 -3.08
#